data_AF-R6DZX6-F1
#
_entry.id   AF-R6DZX6-F1
#
_cell.length_a   1.000
_cell.length_b   1.000
_cell.length_c   1.000
_cell.angle_alpha   90.00
_cell.angle_beta   90.00
_cell.angle_gamma   90.00
#
_symmetry.space_group_name_H-M   'P 1'
#
loop_
_entity.id
_entity.type
_entity.pdbx_description
1 polymer ?
#
loop_
_entity_poly.entity_id
_entity_poly.type
_entity_poly.pdbx_seq_one_letter_code
_entity_poly.pdbx_strand_id
1 'polypeptide(L)'
;MKKLNFELIIASPYDRERLVVEINYENDIPVFIEQENLFFEAIFYHGEPESIMLPLDDFITILQDAKVLLAGNENEYRKLYNANRELFESTKETYIKHCKLITVPPIEEEKEKIVEILYNEQLIAKLHRENGYSNVDFYYHRKNIIIPVEALQYLLCEARKLMIN
;
A
#
# COMPACT_ATOMS: atom_id res chain seq x y z
N MET A 1 13.43 -11.44 -24.56
CA MET A 1 12.10 -10.96 -25.00
C MET A 1 12.14 -9.45 -25.14
N LYS A 2 11.41 -8.87 -26.11
CA LYS A 2 11.29 -7.42 -26.30
C LYS A 2 10.84 -6.77 -24.97
N LYS A 3 11.54 -5.71 -24.56
CA LYS A 3 11.13 -4.79 -23.49
C LYS A 3 9.68 -4.38 -23.74
N LEU A 4 8.80 -4.64 -22.78
CA LEU A 4 7.47 -4.04 -22.74
C LEU A 4 7.64 -2.76 -21.92
N ASN A 5 7.66 -1.62 -22.62
CA ASN A 5 7.65 -0.29 -22.01
C ASN A 5 6.18 0.07 -21.75
N PHE A 6 5.79 0.29 -20.50
CA PHE A 6 4.48 0.88 -20.17
C PHE A 6 4.55 1.83 -18.96
N GLU A 7 3.70 2.86 -19.01
CA GLU A 7 3.55 4.00 -18.10
C GLU A 7 2.18 3.91 -17.38
N LEU A 8 2.09 4.38 -16.15
CA LEU A 8 0.85 4.64 -15.38
C LEU A 8 0.93 6.16 -14.94
N ILE A 9 -0.17 6.92 -14.77
CA ILE A 9 -0.19 8.37 -14.39
C ILE A 9 -1.12 8.78 -13.17
N ILE A 10 -0.60 9.46 -12.08
CA ILE A 10 -1.24 9.66 -10.70
C ILE A 10 -1.52 11.12 -10.77
N ALA A 11 -2.75 11.40 -11.19
CA ALA A 11 -3.28 12.73 -11.32
C ALA A 11 -4.55 12.84 -10.48
N SER A 12 -4.69 13.93 -9.74
CA SER A 12 -6.00 14.34 -9.27
C SER A 12 -6.87 14.81 -10.46
N PRO A 13 -8.16 14.48 -10.51
CA PRO A 13 -9.08 15.19 -11.41
C PRO A 13 -9.33 16.65 -10.98
N TYR A 14 -8.95 17.04 -9.74
CA TYR A 14 -9.18 18.37 -9.19
C TYR A 14 -8.01 18.89 -8.33
N ASP A 15 -7.50 20.05 -8.74
CA ASP A 15 -6.52 20.93 -8.11
C ASP A 15 -5.02 20.76 -8.39
N ARG A 16 -4.49 21.85 -8.96
CA ARG A 16 -3.08 22.12 -9.27
C ARG A 16 -2.30 22.68 -8.06
N GLU A 17 -2.88 22.68 -6.86
CA GLU A 17 -2.26 23.25 -5.64
C GLU A 17 -1.61 22.21 -4.71
N ARG A 18 -1.78 20.90 -4.95
CA ARG A 18 -1.32 19.82 -4.06
C ARG A 18 -0.21 18.97 -4.68
N LEU A 19 0.73 18.53 -3.84
CA LEU A 19 1.77 17.57 -4.20
C LEU A 19 1.21 16.15 -4.15
N VAL A 20 1.12 15.52 -5.31
CA VAL A 20 0.66 14.14 -5.51
C VAL A 20 1.75 13.43 -6.32
N VAL A 21 2.17 12.23 -5.91
CA VAL A 21 3.20 11.43 -6.61
C VAL A 21 2.53 10.29 -7.32
N GLU A 22 2.99 9.96 -8.57
CA GLU A 22 2.59 8.75 -9.32
C GLU A 22 3.41 7.47 -9.13
N ILE A 23 2.73 6.32 -8.96
CA ILE A 23 3.29 4.98 -8.86
C ILE A 23 2.64 4.04 -9.88
N ASN A 24 3.51 3.37 -10.66
CA ASN A 24 3.14 2.60 -11.84
C ASN A 24 3.48 1.12 -11.74
N TYR A 25 2.53 0.24 -12.09
CA TYR A 25 2.73 -1.19 -12.26
C TYR A 25 2.03 -1.79 -13.49
N GLU A 26 2.54 -2.91 -13.99
CA GLU A 26 2.33 -3.51 -15.32
C GLU A 26 0.89 -3.70 -15.85
N ASN A 27 -0.17 -3.40 -15.07
CA ASN A 27 -1.57 -3.64 -15.41
C ASN A 27 -2.53 -2.43 -15.21
N ASP A 28 -2.06 -1.19 -15.37
CA ASP A 28 -2.91 0.01 -15.57
C ASP A 28 -3.97 0.32 -14.50
N ILE A 29 -3.74 -0.01 -13.22
CA ILE A 29 -4.69 0.35 -12.16
C ILE A 29 -4.03 1.32 -11.16
N PRO A 30 -4.66 2.48 -10.91
CA PRO A 30 -4.01 3.56 -10.18
C PRO A 30 -4.19 3.42 -8.65
N VAL A 31 -3.09 3.58 -7.93
CA VAL A 31 -3.05 3.78 -6.47
C VAL A 31 -2.58 5.20 -6.27
N PHE A 32 -3.13 6.01 -5.36
CA PHE A 32 -2.74 7.44 -5.25
C PHE A 32 -2.08 7.72 -3.91
N ILE A 33 -1.08 8.60 -3.84
CA ILE A 33 -0.59 9.13 -2.56
C ILE A 33 -0.81 10.63 -2.51
N GLU A 34 -1.71 11.08 -1.64
CA GLU A 34 -2.07 12.49 -1.48
C GLU A 34 -1.45 13.09 -0.22
N GLN A 35 -1.06 14.37 -0.34
CA GLN A 35 -0.64 15.22 0.77
C GLN A 35 -1.74 16.27 1.08
N GLU A 36 -2.93 15.80 1.44
CA GLU A 36 -4.00 16.66 2.00
C GLU A 36 -3.79 16.96 3.47
N ASN A 37 -3.18 15.99 4.16
CA ASN A 37 -2.98 15.97 5.59
C ASN A 37 -1.50 16.20 5.92
N LEU A 38 -1.22 16.40 7.22
CA LEU A 38 0.16 16.44 7.74
C LEU A 38 0.95 15.15 7.48
N PHE A 39 0.27 14.08 7.05
CA PHE A 39 0.79 12.76 6.70
C PHE A 39 0.33 12.34 5.30
N PHE A 40 1.00 11.34 4.73
CA PHE A 40 0.70 10.83 3.39
C PHE A 40 -0.34 9.73 3.44
N GLU A 41 -1.28 9.75 2.50
CA GLU A 41 -2.36 8.76 2.43
C GLU A 41 -2.34 8.01 1.10
N ALA A 42 -2.28 6.68 1.16
CA ALA A 42 -2.52 5.80 0.04
C ALA A 42 -4.02 5.65 -0.20
N ILE A 43 -4.48 5.91 -1.42
CA ILE A 43 -5.87 5.86 -1.83
C ILE A 43 -6.04 4.78 -2.89
N PHE A 44 -6.84 3.77 -2.58
CA PHE A 44 -7.29 2.73 -3.51
C PHE A 44 -8.68 3.11 -4.01
N TYR A 45 -8.80 3.53 -5.28
CA TYR A 45 -10.05 4.03 -5.85
C TYR A 45 -11.03 2.91 -6.17
N HIS A 46 -12.33 3.19 -6.08
CA HIS A 46 -13.36 2.22 -6.45
C HIS A 46 -13.35 1.91 -7.97
N GLY A 47 -13.48 0.64 -8.35
CA GLY A 47 -13.50 0.17 -9.75
C GLY A 47 -14.34 -1.11 -9.91
N GLU A 48 -14.36 -1.69 -11.11
CA GLU A 48 -14.90 -3.05 -11.27
C GLU A 48 -14.09 -4.03 -10.38
N PRO A 49 -14.73 -5.04 -9.77
CA PRO A 49 -14.09 -5.87 -8.76
C PRO A 49 -13.02 -6.76 -9.39
N GLU A 50 -11.80 -6.24 -9.39
CA GLU A 50 -10.57 -6.93 -9.77
C GLU A 50 -9.56 -6.83 -8.62
N SER A 51 -8.51 -7.65 -8.68
CA SER A 51 -7.39 -7.59 -7.77
C SER A 51 -6.10 -7.32 -8.54
N ILE A 52 -5.20 -6.49 -8.00
CA ILE A 52 -3.87 -6.31 -8.58
C ILE A 52 -2.87 -7.06 -7.73
N MET A 53 -2.13 -7.93 -8.39
CA MET A 53 -0.93 -8.51 -7.82
C MET A 53 0.29 -7.60 -8.05
N LEU A 54 1.01 -7.30 -6.98
CA LEU A 54 2.26 -6.54 -6.99
C LEU A 54 3.37 -7.35 -6.29
N PRO A 55 4.62 -7.33 -6.78
CA PRO A 55 5.78 -7.76 -6.01
C PRO A 55 5.87 -6.96 -4.71
N LEU A 56 5.82 -7.66 -3.58
CA LEU A 56 5.65 -7.04 -2.26
C LEU A 56 6.83 -6.14 -1.89
N ASP A 57 8.06 -6.60 -2.10
CA ASP A 57 9.26 -5.88 -1.68
C ASP A 57 9.49 -4.61 -2.53
N ASP A 58 9.18 -4.67 -3.83
CA ASP A 58 9.22 -3.51 -4.71
C ASP A 58 8.17 -2.48 -4.29
N PHE A 59 6.94 -2.92 -4.02
CA PHE A 59 5.87 -2.03 -3.58
C PHE A 59 6.18 -1.33 -2.25
N ILE A 60 6.74 -2.05 -1.26
CA ILE A 60 7.17 -1.44 0.02
C ILE A 60 8.24 -0.36 -0.22
N THR A 61 9.19 -0.62 -1.12
CA THR A 61 10.25 0.32 -1.49
C THR A 61 9.67 1.56 -2.14
N ILE A 62 8.75 1.39 -3.09
CA ILE A 62 8.09 2.50 -3.76
C ILE A 62 7.29 3.37 -2.78
N LEU A 63 6.56 2.77 -1.83
CA LEU A 63 5.88 3.53 -0.77
C LEU A 63 6.87 4.36 0.06
N GLN A 64 8.07 3.85 0.30
CA GLN A 64 9.10 4.57 1.05
C GLN A 64 9.65 5.75 0.26
N ASP A 65 9.96 5.55 -1.01
CA ASP A 65 10.50 6.58 -1.90
C ASP A 65 9.48 7.69 -2.17
N ALA A 66 8.20 7.33 -2.33
CA ALA A 66 7.12 8.31 -2.54
C ALA A 66 6.97 9.28 -1.36
N LYS A 67 7.08 8.81 -0.11
CA LYS A 67 7.06 9.69 1.08
C LYS A 67 8.22 10.67 1.08
N VAL A 68 9.41 10.19 0.71
CA VAL A 68 10.63 11.00 0.66
C VAL A 68 10.51 12.05 -0.45
N LEU A 69 9.98 11.66 -1.61
CA LEU A 69 9.77 12.54 -2.75
C LEU A 69 8.72 13.62 -2.45
N LEU A 70 7.58 13.25 -1.87
CA LEU A 70 6.52 14.20 -1.49
C LEU A 70 6.98 15.19 -0.42
N ALA A 71 7.82 14.74 0.52
CA ALA A 71 8.46 15.64 1.48
C ALA A 71 9.61 16.47 0.87
N GLY A 72 9.98 16.23 -0.39
CA GLY A 72 11.08 16.86 -1.11
C GLY A 72 12.44 16.19 -0.92
N ASN A 73 12.72 15.64 0.26
CA ASN A 73 13.87 14.76 0.52
C ASN A 73 13.76 14.08 1.90
N GLU A 74 14.70 13.18 2.21
CA GLU A 74 14.68 12.39 3.44
C GLU A 74 14.80 13.25 4.71
N ASN A 75 15.59 14.34 4.67
CA ASN A 75 15.75 15.23 5.81
C ASN A 75 14.46 16.00 6.10
N GLU A 76 13.78 16.48 5.07
CA GLU A 76 12.50 17.18 5.22
C GLU A 76 11.40 16.23 5.70
N TYR A 77 11.36 14.98 5.20
CA TYR A 77 10.48 13.94 5.73
C TYR A 77 10.73 13.71 7.22
N ARG A 78 11.99 13.53 7.63
CA ARG A 78 12.36 13.32 9.04
C ARG A 78 11.97 14.52 9.92
N LYS A 79 12.13 15.75 9.43
CA LYS A 79 11.68 16.96 10.16
C LYS A 79 10.17 16.98 10.32
N LEU A 80 9.41 16.73 9.24
CA LEU A 80 7.95 16.67 9.25
C LEU A 80 7.44 15.61 10.23
N TYR A 81 7.98 14.40 10.15
CA TYR A 81 7.63 13.29 11.04
C TYR A 81 7.96 13.63 12.51
N ASN A 82 9.15 14.13 12.80
CA ASN A 82 9.55 14.44 14.18
C ASN A 82 8.74 15.59 14.78
N ALA A 83 8.42 16.61 14.00
CA ALA A 83 7.59 17.74 14.45
C ALA A 83 6.15 17.32 14.77
N ASN A 84 5.65 16.25 14.14
CA ASN A 84 4.25 15.81 14.22
C ASN A 84 4.12 14.36 14.72
N ARG A 85 5.13 13.84 15.42
CA ARG A 85 5.25 12.42 15.72
C ARG A 85 4.03 11.84 16.40
N GLU A 86 3.47 12.53 17.39
CA GLU A 86 2.28 12.07 18.11
C GLU A 86 1.07 11.92 17.19
N LEU A 87 0.88 12.84 16.24
CA LEU A 87 -0.20 12.76 15.26
C LEU A 87 0.01 11.60 14.27
N PHE A 88 1.23 11.40 13.78
CA PHE A 88 1.55 10.28 12.89
C PHE A 88 1.32 8.94 13.59
N GLU A 89 1.85 8.78 14.80
CA GLU A 89 1.73 7.53 15.55
C GLU A 89 0.28 7.25 15.96
N SER A 90 -0.46 8.25 16.45
CA SER A 90 -1.88 8.07 16.83
C SER A 90 -2.79 7.76 15.64
N THR A 91 -2.56 8.41 14.49
CA THR A 91 -3.29 8.11 13.25
C THR A 91 -2.98 6.70 12.79
N LYS A 92 -1.70 6.32 12.74
CA LYS A 92 -1.26 4.96 12.38
C LYS A 92 -1.89 3.90 13.28
N GLU A 93 -1.84 4.09 14.61
CA GLU A 93 -2.44 3.16 15.58
C GLU A 93 -3.95 3.04 15.41
N THR A 94 -4.64 4.16 15.14
CA THR A 94 -6.08 4.17 14.91
C THR A 94 -6.44 3.31 13.71
N TYR A 95 -5.72 3.47 12.59
CA TYR A 95 -5.94 2.63 11.41
C TYR A 95 -5.66 1.16 11.68
N ILE A 96 -4.53 0.84 12.33
CA ILE A 96 -4.17 -0.56 12.65
C ILE A 96 -5.23 -1.23 13.52
N LYS A 97 -5.87 -0.51 14.46
CA LYS A 97 -6.96 -1.06 15.30
C LYS A 97 -8.17 -1.53 14.51
N HIS A 98 -8.41 -0.94 13.33
CA HIS A 98 -9.48 -1.34 12.42
C HIS A 98 -9.06 -2.44 11.45
N CYS A 99 -7.78 -2.86 11.50
CA CYS A 99 -7.25 -3.91 10.66
C CYS A 99 -7.15 -5.25 11.39
N LYS A 100 -7.28 -6.34 10.64
CA LYS A 100 -7.02 -7.71 11.10
C LYS A 100 -6.10 -8.40 10.12
N LEU A 101 -5.10 -9.11 10.64
CA LEU A 101 -4.24 -10.00 9.86
C LEU A 101 -4.70 -11.44 10.09
N ILE A 102 -5.11 -12.12 9.02
CA ILE A 102 -5.58 -13.50 9.07
C ILE A 102 -4.57 -14.38 8.34
N THR A 103 -4.02 -15.37 9.02
CA THR A 103 -3.22 -16.41 8.39
C THR A 103 -4.15 -17.50 7.87
N VAL A 104 -4.12 -17.75 6.57
CA VAL A 104 -4.86 -18.84 5.94
C VAL A 104 -3.93 -20.05 5.81
N PRO A 105 -4.29 -21.22 6.37
CA PRO A 105 -3.46 -22.42 6.23
C PRO A 105 -3.42 -22.88 4.78
N PRO A 106 -2.29 -23.44 4.33
CA PRO A 106 -2.17 -24.00 2.99
C PRO A 106 -3.22 -25.09 2.75
N ILE A 107 -3.88 -25.06 1.60
CA ILE A 107 -4.70 -26.17 1.11
C ILE A 107 -3.74 -27.17 0.44
N GLU A 108 -3.99 -28.48 0.55
CA GLU A 108 -3.05 -29.59 0.28
C GLU A 108 -2.19 -29.52 -1.01
N GLU A 109 -2.55 -28.70 -2.01
CA GLU A 109 -1.81 -28.46 -3.25
C GLU A 109 -0.94 -27.18 -3.26
N GLU A 110 -1.30 -26.15 -2.48
CA GLU A 110 -0.55 -24.90 -2.34
C GLU A 110 0.29 -24.95 -1.06
N LYS A 111 1.60 -25.18 -1.17
CA LYS A 111 2.51 -25.24 -0.01
C LYS A 111 2.76 -23.89 0.67
N GLU A 112 2.15 -22.81 0.18
CA GLU A 112 2.53 -21.46 0.52
C GLU A 112 1.51 -20.80 1.44
N LYS A 113 2.02 -20.24 2.54
CA LYS A 113 1.23 -19.61 3.57
C LYS A 113 0.69 -18.28 3.06
N ILE A 114 -0.62 -18.11 3.14
CA ILE A 114 -1.31 -16.89 2.72
C ILE A 114 -1.62 -16.04 3.95
N VAL A 115 -1.49 -14.73 3.82
CA VAL A 115 -1.89 -13.77 4.86
C VAL A 115 -2.83 -12.73 4.27
N GLU A 116 -4.02 -12.63 4.82
CA GLU A 116 -5.02 -11.64 4.43
C GLU A 116 -4.99 -10.44 5.39
N ILE A 117 -5.15 -9.25 4.81
CA ILE A 117 -5.30 -7.98 5.52
C ILE A 117 -6.74 -7.54 5.32
N LEU A 118 -7.48 -7.48 6.43
CA LEU A 118 -8.86 -6.97 6.44
C LEU A 118 -8.87 -5.60 7.08
N TYR A 119 -9.64 -4.67 6.52
CA TYR A 119 -9.96 -3.37 7.12
C TYR A 119 -11.47 -3.27 7.28
N ASN A 120 -11.95 -3.09 8.52
CA ASN A 120 -13.38 -3.10 8.84
C ASN A 120 -14.12 -4.32 8.25
N GLU A 121 -13.57 -5.53 8.46
CA GLU A 121 -14.05 -6.81 7.92
C GLU A 121 -14.04 -6.94 6.38
N GLN A 122 -13.49 -5.96 5.65
CA GLN A 122 -13.34 -6.04 4.19
C GLN A 122 -11.92 -6.47 3.84
N LEU A 123 -11.77 -7.51 3.01
CA LEU A 123 -10.46 -7.94 2.50
C LEU A 123 -9.88 -6.85 1.62
N ILE A 124 -8.78 -6.23 2.05
CA ILE A 124 -8.13 -5.14 1.30
C ILE A 124 -6.85 -5.60 0.62
N ALA A 125 -6.17 -6.59 1.20
CA ALA A 125 -4.99 -7.17 0.59
C ALA A 125 -4.79 -8.65 0.95
N LYS A 126 -4.16 -9.42 0.07
CA LYS A 126 -3.75 -10.81 0.30
C LYS A 126 -2.29 -10.96 -0.08
N LEU A 127 -1.45 -11.34 0.87
CA LEU A 127 -0.07 -11.67 0.60
C LEU A 127 0.06 -13.17 0.41
N HIS A 128 0.80 -13.55 -0.62
CA HIS A 128 1.04 -14.94 -0.99
C HIS A 128 2.43 -15.04 -1.64
N ARG A 129 2.92 -16.26 -1.81
CA ARG A 129 4.10 -16.49 -2.63
C ARG A 129 3.67 -17.03 -3.98
N GLU A 130 4.45 -16.71 -4.99
CA GLU A 130 4.34 -17.30 -6.31
C GLU A 130 5.74 -17.40 -6.90
N ASN A 131 6.11 -18.58 -7.41
CA ASN A 131 7.42 -18.81 -8.03
C ASN A 131 8.63 -18.42 -7.12
N GLY A 132 8.47 -18.49 -5.80
CA GLY A 132 9.50 -18.13 -4.82
C GLY A 132 9.58 -16.63 -4.48
N TYR A 133 8.74 -15.80 -5.07
CA TYR A 133 8.65 -14.36 -4.78
C TYR A 133 7.43 -14.07 -3.89
N SER A 134 7.52 -13.04 -3.05
CA SER A 134 6.37 -12.59 -2.25
C SER A 134 5.59 -11.55 -3.02
N ASN A 135 4.28 -11.77 -3.15
CA ASN A 135 3.35 -10.90 -3.84
C ASN A 135 2.28 -10.39 -2.87
N VAL A 136 1.66 -9.28 -3.23
CA VAL A 136 0.47 -8.74 -2.58
C VAL A 136 -0.60 -8.48 -3.62
N ASP A 137 -1.78 -9.07 -3.42
CA ASP A 137 -2.99 -8.74 -4.14
C ASP A 137 -3.72 -7.63 -3.41
N PHE A 138 -4.00 -6.49 -4.04
CA PHE A 138 -4.90 -5.47 -3.52
C PHE A 138 -6.29 -5.64 -4.10
N TYR A 139 -7.32 -5.56 -3.26
CA TYR A 139 -8.71 -5.76 -3.66
C TYR A 139 -9.47 -4.44 -3.69
N TYR A 140 -10.14 -4.18 -4.82
CA TYR A 140 -10.96 -2.99 -4.98
C TYR A 140 -12.36 -3.16 -4.41
N HIS A 141 -12.86 -2.09 -3.80
CA HIS A 141 -14.17 -2.05 -3.16
C HIS A 141 -15.05 -0.98 -3.80
N ARG A 142 -16.36 -1.04 -3.52
CA ARG A 142 -17.34 -0.03 -3.99
C ARG A 142 -17.13 1.37 -3.40
N LYS A 143 -16.15 1.56 -2.54
CA LYS A 143 -15.77 2.81 -1.91
C LYS A 143 -14.25 2.94 -1.95
N ASN A 144 -13.77 4.18 -1.99
CA ASN A 144 -12.34 4.44 -1.85
C ASN A 144 -11.88 3.95 -0.47
N ILE A 145 -10.71 3.33 -0.45
CA ILE A 145 -10.02 2.98 0.78
C ILE A 145 -8.82 3.90 0.89
N ILE A 146 -8.81 4.70 1.95
CA ILE A 146 -7.75 5.66 2.25
C ILE A 146 -7.02 5.11 3.47
N ILE A 147 -5.70 4.96 3.37
CA ILE A 147 -4.86 4.41 4.45
C ILE A 147 -3.59 5.26 4.56
N PRO A 148 -3.19 5.72 5.76
CA PRO A 148 -1.90 6.36 5.96
C PRO A 148 -0.78 5.45 5.48
N VAL A 149 0.19 6.01 4.73
CA VAL A 149 1.26 5.20 4.13
C VAL A 149 2.06 4.46 5.20
N GLU A 150 2.29 5.07 6.37
CA GLU A 150 2.97 4.45 7.51
C GLU A 150 2.19 3.24 8.05
N ALA A 151 0.85 3.30 8.05
CA ALA A 151 0.00 2.21 8.49
C ALA A 151 0.01 1.07 7.46
N LEU A 152 -0.12 1.39 6.17
CA LEU A 152 -0.07 0.41 5.09
C LEU A 152 1.28 -0.32 5.07
N GLN A 153 2.39 0.41 5.12
CA GLN A 153 3.73 -0.19 5.17
C GLN A 153 3.92 -1.10 6.39
N TYR A 154 3.45 -0.67 7.56
CA TYR A 154 3.50 -1.48 8.77
C TYR A 154 2.72 -2.78 8.60
N LEU A 155 1.48 -2.71 8.10
CA LEU A 155 0.62 -3.88 7.88
C LEU A 155 1.25 -4.87 6.89
N LEU A 156 1.81 -4.38 5.78
CA LEU A 156 2.52 -5.22 4.80
C LEU A 156 3.76 -5.89 5.41
N CYS A 157 4.52 -5.18 6.24
CA CYS A 157 5.68 -5.74 6.93
C CYS A 157 5.30 -6.82 7.95
N GLU A 158 4.24 -6.60 8.74
CA GLU A 158 3.75 -7.60 9.70
C GLU A 158 3.16 -8.82 8.99
N ALA A 159 2.37 -8.61 7.92
CA ALA A 159 1.83 -9.70 7.12
C ALA A 159 2.95 -10.54 6.48
N ARG A 160 4.02 -9.91 5.99
CA ARG A 160 5.22 -10.61 5.47
C ARG A 160 5.89 -11.49 6.53
N LYS A 161 6.03 -11.01 7.77
CA LYS A 161 6.58 -11.81 8.88
C LYS A 161 5.72 -13.05 9.13
N LEU A 162 4.40 -12.89 9.09
CA LEU A 162 3.46 -13.99 9.27
C LEU A 162 3.54 -15.02 8.15
N MET A 163 3.92 -14.66 6.92
CA MET A 163 4.12 -15.65 5.84
C MET A 163 5.38 -16.50 6.00
N ILE A 164 6.41 -15.97 6.64
CA ILE A 164 7.72 -16.64 6.82
C ILE A 164 7.70 -17.58 8.03
N ASN A 165 7.01 -17.17 9.10
CA ASN A 165 6.85 -17.94 10.35
C ASN A 165 5.79 -19.02 10.24
#